data_AF-A0A3M4YD79-F1
#
_entry.id   AF-A0A3M4YD79-F1
#
_cell.length_a   1.000
_cell.length_b   1.000
_cell.length_c   1.000
_cell.angle_alpha   90.00
_cell.angle_beta   90.00
_cell.angle_gamma   90.00
#
_symmetry.space_group_name_H-M   'P 1'
#
loop_
_entity.id
_entity.type
_entity.pdbx_description
1 polymer ?
#
loop_
_entity_poly.entity_id
_entity_poly.type
_entity_poly.pdbx_seq_one_letter_code
_entity_poly.pdbx_strand_id
1 'polypeptide(L)' 'MAALSVEEQYDRVEEFAVLLAAAELLAANEWEVTFTDDIRAGFKRHGPRTHLSPAQRQTLERIANN' A
#
# COMPACT_ATOMS: atom_id res chain seq x y z
N MET A 1 -15.83 6.63 -3.20
CA MET A 1 -14.76 7.60 -2.90
C MET A 1 -13.70 7.48 -3.97
N ALA A 2 -13.10 8.59 -4.41
CA ALA A 2 -12.05 8.58 -5.43
C ALA A 2 -10.74 8.00 -4.85
N ALA A 3 -9.93 7.39 -5.71
CA ALA A 3 -8.56 7.05 -5.36
C ALA A 3 -7.72 8.32 -5.33
N LEU A 4 -6.86 8.46 -4.32
CA LEU A 4 -5.90 9.55 -4.19
C LEU A 4 -4.49 8.99 -4.41
N SER A 5 -3.55 9.82 -4.80
CA SER A 5 -2.14 9.43 -4.85
C SER A 5 -1.56 9.20 -3.44
N VAL A 6 -0.41 8.55 -3.35
CA VAL A 6 0.31 8.38 -2.07
C VAL A 6 0.71 9.74 -1.50
N GLU A 7 1.20 10.67 -2.31
CA GLU A 7 1.57 12.03 -1.83
C GLU A 7 0.38 12.87 -1.35
N GLU A 8 -0.84 12.56 -1.79
CA GLU A 8 -2.06 13.20 -1.28
C GLU A 8 -2.60 12.55 0.00
N GLN A 9 -2.24 11.28 0.25
CA GLN A 9 -2.76 10.50 1.38
C GLN A 9 -1.86 10.53 2.61
N TYR A 10 -0.55 10.75 2.42
CA TYR A 10 0.45 10.70 3.47
C TYR A 10 1.25 12.00 3.49
N ASP A 11 1.45 12.58 4.67
CA ASP A 11 2.29 13.77 4.85
C ASP A 11 3.74 13.50 4.43
N ARG A 12 4.19 12.24 4.58
CA ARG A 12 5.49 11.75 4.15
C ARG A 12 5.35 10.45 3.39
N VAL A 13 5.96 10.39 2.21
CA VAL A 13 5.94 9.20 1.35
C VAL A 13 6.57 7.99 2.04
N GLU A 14 7.52 8.23 2.95
CA GLU A 14 8.18 7.21 3.75
C GLU A 14 7.19 6.49 4.68
N GLU A 15 6.13 7.14 5.15
CA GLU A 15 5.10 6.49 5.97
C GLU A 15 4.38 5.40 5.18
N PHE A 16 4.05 5.67 3.92
CA PHE A 16 3.51 4.67 3.02
C PHE A 16 4.51 3.54 2.74
N ALA A 17 5.78 3.87 2.51
CA ALA A 17 6.81 2.86 2.26
C ALA A 17 7.01 1.91 3.46
N VAL A 18 6.98 2.44 4.68
CA VAL A 18 7.03 1.65 5.92
C VAL A 18 5.78 0.77 6.07
N LEU A 19 4.59 1.33 5.81
CA LEU A 19 3.34 0.58 5.86
C LEU A 19 3.33 -0.58 4.84
N LEU A 20 3.74 -0.32 3.60
CA LEU A 20 3.80 -1.34 2.56
C LEU A 20 4.80 -2.45 2.92
N ALA A 21 5.99 -2.08 3.42
CA ALA A 21 6.98 -3.05 3.88
C ALA A 21 6.48 -3.93 5.03
N ALA A 22 5.74 -3.35 5.99
CA ALA A 22 5.12 -4.10 7.08
C ALA A 22 4.04 -5.07 6.57
N ALA A 23 3.17 -4.61 5.65
CA ALA A 23 2.15 -5.47 5.05
C ALA A 23 2.76 -6.64 4.28
N GLU A 24 3.84 -6.43 3.53
CA GLU A 24 4.52 -7.49 2.78
C GLU A 24 5.16 -8.55 3.69
N LEU A 25 5.65 -8.13 4.86
CA LEU A 25 6.21 -9.03 5.86
C LEU A 25 5.14 -9.88 6.56
N LEU A 26 3.95 -9.32 6.76
CA LEU A 26 2.87 -9.90 7.57
C LEU A 26 1.74 -10.53 6.74
N ALA A 27 1.84 -10.49 5.41
CA ALA A 27 0.93 -11.17 4.49
C ALA A 27 0.88 -12.67 4.80
N ALA A 28 -0.31 -13.19 5.14
CA ALA A 28 -0.48 -14.53 5.68
C ALA A 28 -0.97 -15.56 4.65
N ASN A 29 -1.41 -15.11 3.47
CA ASN A 29 -1.91 -15.99 2.41
C ASN A 29 -1.54 -15.47 1.01
N GLU A 30 -1.69 -16.32 -0.01
CA GLU A 30 -1.30 -16.02 -1.39
C GLU A 30 -1.98 -14.78 -1.97
N TRP A 31 -3.23 -14.52 -1.56
CA TRP A 31 -3.96 -13.34 -2.01
C TRP A 31 -3.37 -12.06 -1.40
N GLU A 32 -3.02 -12.06 -0.10
CA GLU A 32 -2.38 -10.91 0.55
C GLU A 32 -0.99 -10.63 -0.02
N VAL A 33 -0.21 -11.68 -0.31
CA VAL A 33 1.10 -11.54 -0.96
C VAL A 33 0.95 -10.88 -2.33
N THR A 34 0.04 -11.41 -3.16
CA THR A 34 -0.22 -10.86 -4.50
C THR A 34 -0.71 -9.42 -4.42
N PHE A 35 -1.61 -9.12 -3.48
CA PHE A 35 -2.11 -7.77 -3.25
C PHE A 35 -0.96 -6.80 -2.93
N THR A 36 -0.08 -7.16 -1.99
CA THR A 36 1.04 -6.28 -1.63
C THR A 36 2.06 -6.12 -2.75
N ASP A 37 2.32 -7.18 -3.53
CA ASP A 37 3.22 -7.14 -4.67
C ASP A 37 2.69 -6.23 -5.79
N ASP A 38 1.38 -6.22 -6.05
CA ASP A 38 0.74 -5.33 -7.03
C ASP A 38 0.89 -3.85 -6.60
N ILE A 39 0.66 -3.56 -5.32
CA ILE A 39 0.86 -2.21 -4.77
C ILE A 39 2.33 -1.79 -4.86
N ARG A 40 3.26 -2.68 -4.54
CA ARG A 40 4.71 -2.45 -4.68
C ARG A 40 5.12 -2.23 -6.11
N ALA A 41 4.60 -3.01 -7.06
CA ALA A 41 4.88 -2.84 -8.47
C ALA A 41 4.38 -1.46 -8.96
N GLY A 42 3.17 -1.07 -8.55
CA GLY A 42 2.63 0.26 -8.80
C GLY A 42 3.53 1.36 -8.24
N PHE A 43 3.93 1.26 -6.97
CA PHE A 43 4.81 2.22 -6.30
C PHE A 43 6.21 2.30 -6.91
N LYS A 44 6.82 1.18 -7.30
CA LYS A 44 8.10 1.21 -8.02
C LYS A 44 8.01 1.94 -9.35
N ARG A 45 6.86 1.85 -10.03
CA ARG A 45 6.64 2.46 -11.35
C ARG A 45 6.29 3.95 -11.28
N HIS A 46 5.44 4.34 -10.33
CA HIS A 46 4.87 5.68 -10.28
C HIS A 46 5.31 6.50 -9.07
N GLY A 47 6.00 5.89 -8.11
CA GLY A 47 6.46 6.53 -6.88
C GLY A 47 5.31 7.17 -6.10
N PRO A 48 5.47 8.40 -5.58
CA PRO A 48 4.43 9.09 -4.82
C PRO A 48 3.11 9.30 -5.57
N ARG A 49 3.11 9.22 -6.90
CA ARG A 49 1.90 9.37 -7.75
C ARG A 49 1.08 8.09 -7.90
N THR A 50 1.49 6.99 -7.27
CA THR A 50 0.68 5.76 -7.22
C THR A 50 -0.65 6.06 -6.55
N HIS A 51 -1.74 5.69 -7.20
CA HIS A 51 -3.07 5.88 -6.65
C HIS A 51 -3.51 4.67 -5.83
N LEU A 52 -4.05 4.94 -4.66
CA LEU A 52 -4.67 3.96 -3.78
C LEU A 52 -6.11 4.37 -3.52
N SER A 53 -7.03 3.44 -3.77
CA SER A 53 -8.40 3.58 -3.29
C SER A 53 -8.45 3.46 -1.76
N PRO A 54 -9.45 4.03 -1.09
CA PRO A 54 -9.61 3.88 0.37
C PRO A 54 -9.70 2.41 0.82
N ALA A 55 -10.30 1.54 0.01
CA ALA A 55 -10.38 0.10 0.30
C ALA A 55 -9.01 -0.59 0.23
N GLN A 56 -8.18 -0.23 -0.75
CA GLN A 56 -6.80 -0.73 -0.83
C GLN A 56 -5.97 -0.24 0.35
N ARG A 57 -6.11 1.03 0.75
CA ARG A 57 -5.42 1.56 1.93
C ARG A 57 -5.81 0.80 3.19
N GLN A 58 -7.12 0.65 3.44
CA GLN A 58 -7.61 -0.08 4.61
C GLN A 58 -7.17 -1.56 4.61
N THR A 59 -7.11 -2.19 3.43
CA THR A 59 -6.61 -3.55 3.29
C THR A 59 -5.13 -3.64 3.64
N LEU A 60 -4.32 -2.69 3.17
CA LEU A 60 -2.89 -2.61 3.46
C LEU A 60 -2.65 -2.40 4.97
N GLU A 61 -3.38 -1.47 5.60
CA GLU A 61 -3.37 -1.24 7.05
C GLU A 61 -3.77 -2.50 7.82
N ARG A 62 -4.78 -3.25 7.37
CA ARG A 62 -5.20 -4.50 8.02
C ARG A 62 -4.10 -5.56 7.97
N ILE A 63 -3.45 -5.74 6.83
CA ILE A 63 -2.37 -6.74 6.67
C ILE A 63 -1.16 -6.35 7.53
N ALA A 64 -0.79 -5.07 7.55
CA ALA A 64 0.34 -4.58 8.34
C ALA A 64 0.16 -4.66 9.88
N ASN A 65 -1.05 -4.92 10.36
CA ASN A 65 -1.37 -5.06 11.79
C ASN A 65 -1.71 -6.51 12.19
N ASN A 66 -1.45 -7.47 11.30
CA ASN A 66 -1.65 -8.90 11.54
C ASN A 66 -0.59 -9.47 12.49
#